data_AF-A0A934FQB1-F1
#
_entry.id   AF-A0A934FQB1-F1
#
_cell.length_a   1.000
_cell.length_b   1.000
_cell.length_c   1.000
_cell.angle_alpha   90.00
_cell.angle_beta   90.00
_cell.angle_gamma   90.00
#
_symmetry.space_group_name_H-M   'P 1'
#
loop_
_entity.id
_entity.type
_entity.pdbx_description
1 polymer ?
#
loop_
_entity_poly.entity_id
_entity_poly.type
_entity_poly.pdbx_seq_one_letter_code
_entity_poly.pdbx_strand_id
1 'polypeptide(L)'
;MNLRRHLSLVLSRGALACALCAAPALTVATALHTSVHAQDQGGTDLPRDQAEILRKAERLRSMMDGLAARYEREGAADKVRLLKEGLKHLDQTRLLEEAAAARQSLDSGALGEALQRQKDVIQNLEKLLAILLERPTVETLEAEAAKAEELRQAAEELARRQAELRAELQRTRESAASPAERALEQELDTLVRELRREADENLRQAGTTRPSLEGALARVQELLRDQAALEQTAAAERSGQRSAAQELAFRLGALRAMLDELQAEQSRANDLQQLGRDLDELERAVAAGDRERAQRQRDAALARARDVAKTMEEAQAGDRKALDDAAKS
;
A
#
# COMPACT_ATOMS: atom_id res chain seq x y z
N MET A 1 -1.85 3.14 -40.84
CA MET A 1 -0.93 1.99 -40.69
C MET A 1 -0.22 2.13 -39.35
N ASN A 2 -0.88 1.74 -38.25
CA ASN A 2 -0.75 0.45 -37.55
C ASN A 2 0.63 0.21 -36.95
N LEU A 3 0.88 0.75 -35.74
CA LEU A 3 1.91 0.29 -34.81
C LEU A 3 1.72 0.83 -33.36
N ARG A 4 0.47 0.89 -32.88
CA ARG A 4 0.16 1.31 -31.48
C ARG A 4 -0.96 0.51 -30.79
N ARG A 5 -1.18 -0.74 -31.18
CA ARG A 5 -2.21 -1.60 -30.56
C ARG A 5 -1.64 -2.96 -30.16
N HIS A 6 -0.79 -3.05 -29.12
CA HIS A 6 -0.50 -4.35 -28.47
C HIS A 6 -0.01 -4.28 -27.01
N LEU A 7 -0.22 -3.19 -26.27
CA LEU A 7 0.31 -3.06 -24.90
C LEU A 7 -0.73 -3.07 -23.76
N SER A 8 -2.00 -3.43 -24.02
CA SER A 8 -3.07 -3.31 -23.01
C SER A 8 -3.85 -4.60 -22.72
N LEU A 9 -3.21 -5.78 -22.75
CA LEU A 9 -3.94 -7.06 -22.60
C LEU A 9 -3.24 -8.15 -21.77
N VAL A 10 -2.41 -7.80 -20.78
CA VAL A 10 -1.81 -8.79 -19.85
C VAL A 10 -2.12 -8.54 -18.36
N LEU A 11 -2.77 -7.44 -17.97
CA LEU A 11 -2.94 -7.08 -16.55
C LEU A 11 -4.26 -7.47 -15.88
N SER A 12 -5.14 -8.28 -16.49
CA SER A 12 -6.48 -8.57 -15.92
C SER A 12 -6.78 -10.05 -15.59
N ARG A 13 -5.79 -10.86 -15.21
CA ARG A 13 -6.03 -12.27 -14.80
C ARG A 13 -5.41 -12.69 -13.46
N GLY A 14 -5.00 -11.76 -12.62
CA GLY A 14 -4.28 -12.05 -11.37
C GLY A 14 -5.04 -11.93 -10.05
N ALA A 15 -6.36 -11.71 -10.02
CA ALA A 15 -7.04 -11.24 -8.80
C ALA A 15 -8.16 -12.16 -8.24
N LEU A 16 -8.33 -13.40 -8.73
CA LEU A 16 -9.41 -14.28 -8.26
C LEU A 16 -8.93 -15.73 -8.07
N ALA A 17 -7.95 -15.94 -7.18
CA ALA A 17 -7.57 -17.28 -6.72
C ALA A 17 -6.89 -17.34 -5.33
N CYS A 18 -7.04 -16.31 -4.47
CA CYS A 18 -6.42 -16.27 -3.14
C CYS A 18 -7.37 -16.58 -1.96
N ALA A 19 -8.60 -17.04 -2.22
CA ALA A 19 -9.59 -17.27 -1.17
C ALA A 19 -9.74 -18.75 -0.73
N LEU A 20 -8.95 -19.71 -1.24
CA LEU A 20 -9.16 -21.14 -0.97
C LEU A 20 -7.99 -21.92 -0.34
N CYS A 21 -6.90 -21.27 0.08
CA CYS A 21 -5.72 -21.99 0.60
C CYS A 21 -5.46 -21.85 2.11
N ALA A 22 -6.30 -21.13 2.87
CA ALA A 22 -6.09 -20.91 4.30
C ALA A 22 -6.77 -21.94 5.23
N ALA A 23 -7.29 -23.05 4.71
CA ALA A 23 -8.06 -24.01 5.51
C ALA A 23 -7.24 -25.17 6.16
N PRO A 24 -6.10 -25.67 5.63
CA PRO A 24 -5.41 -26.79 6.28
C PRO A 24 -4.25 -26.37 7.20
N ALA A 25 -3.77 -25.13 7.15
CA ALA A 25 -2.64 -24.68 7.98
C ALA A 25 -3.05 -24.43 9.44
N LEU A 26 -4.29 -24.01 9.70
CA LEU A 26 -4.77 -23.75 11.07
C LEU A 26 -5.10 -25.03 11.87
N THR A 27 -5.28 -26.18 11.22
CA THR A 27 -5.58 -27.45 11.91
C THR A 27 -4.32 -28.13 12.47
N VAL A 28 -3.13 -27.80 11.96
CA VAL A 28 -1.86 -28.33 12.51
C VAL A 28 -1.40 -27.50 13.71
N ALA A 29 -1.56 -26.18 13.67
CA ALA A 29 -1.17 -25.28 14.77
C ALA A 29 -2.02 -25.49 16.04
N THR A 30 -3.31 -25.79 15.90
CA THR A 30 -4.19 -26.09 17.05
C THR A 30 -3.88 -27.43 17.70
N ALA A 31 -3.50 -28.45 16.92
CA ALA A 31 -3.05 -29.74 17.47
C ALA A 31 -1.70 -29.63 18.22
N LEU A 32 -0.79 -28.77 17.76
CA LEU A 32 0.52 -28.55 18.41
C LEU A 32 0.44 -27.70 19.69
N HIS A 33 -0.57 -26.82 19.82
CA HIS A 33 -0.81 -26.08 21.06
C HIS A 33 -1.49 -26.92 22.16
N THR A 34 -2.20 -27.99 21.79
CA THR A 34 -2.87 -28.86 22.77
C THR A 34 -1.87 -29.79 23.46
N SER A 35 -0.73 -30.10 22.83
CA SER A 35 0.33 -30.93 23.43
C SER A 35 1.13 -30.25 24.54
N VAL A 36 1.10 -28.91 24.65
CA VAL A 36 1.80 -28.20 25.74
C VAL A 36 0.97 -28.20 27.05
N HIS A 37 -0.35 -28.44 26.97
CA HIS A 37 -1.22 -28.56 28.14
C HIS A 37 -1.54 -30.01 28.55
N ALA A 38 -1.00 -31.02 27.86
CA ALA A 38 -1.18 -32.44 28.18
C ALA A 38 -0.19 -32.99 29.22
N GLN A 39 0.37 -32.13 30.08
CA GLN A 39 1.35 -32.53 31.09
C GLN A 39 0.71 -33.22 32.31
N ASP A 40 -0.62 -33.30 32.39
CA ASP A 40 -1.35 -33.76 33.58
C ASP A 40 -2.40 -34.87 33.31
N GLN A 41 -2.51 -35.38 32.08
CA GLN A 41 -3.42 -36.50 31.76
C GLN A 41 -2.70 -37.62 31.00
N GLY A 42 -2.30 -38.66 31.76
CA GLY A 42 -2.17 -40.05 31.29
C GLY A 42 -1.09 -40.37 30.24
N GLY A 43 0.02 -40.96 30.67
CA GLY A 43 1.09 -41.50 29.80
C GLY A 43 0.70 -42.63 28.83
N THR A 44 -0.60 -42.91 28.63
CA THR A 44 -1.13 -43.91 27.70
C THR A 44 -1.31 -43.38 26.27
N ASP A 45 -1.35 -42.07 26.06
CA ASP A 45 -1.61 -41.48 24.74
C ASP A 45 -0.34 -40.99 24.01
N LEU A 46 0.79 -40.89 24.70
CA LEU A 46 2.04 -40.35 24.14
C LEU A 46 2.58 -41.12 22.91
N PRO A 47 2.55 -42.47 22.86
CA PRO A 47 2.97 -43.21 21.65
C PRO A 47 2.05 -42.96 20.45
N ARG A 48 0.75 -42.73 20.71
CA ARG A 48 -0.25 -42.41 19.68
C ARG A 48 -0.01 -41.01 19.12
N ASP A 49 0.27 -40.04 19.99
CA ASP A 49 0.58 -38.67 19.59
C ASP A 49 1.86 -38.61 18.75
N GLN A 50 2.89 -39.37 19.10
CA GLN A 50 4.12 -39.44 18.29
C GLN A 50 3.90 -40.08 16.92
N ALA A 51 3.05 -41.11 16.83
CA ALA A 51 2.66 -41.68 15.55
C ALA A 51 1.88 -40.67 14.68
N GLU A 52 1.08 -39.80 15.31
CA GLU A 52 0.38 -38.72 14.62
C GLU A 52 1.33 -37.61 14.13
N ILE A 53 2.31 -37.22 14.96
CA ILE A 53 3.35 -36.24 14.60
C ILE A 53 4.13 -36.71 13.38
N LEU A 54 4.57 -37.97 13.36
CA LEU A 54 5.28 -38.56 12.22
C LEU A 54 4.46 -38.50 10.93
N ARG A 55 3.21 -38.96 10.96
CA ARG A 55 2.31 -38.93 9.80
C ARG A 55 2.06 -37.50 9.31
N LYS A 56 1.93 -36.54 10.22
CA LYS A 56 1.75 -35.13 9.87
C LYS A 56 3.02 -34.53 9.25
N ALA A 57 4.20 -34.86 9.77
CA ALA A 57 5.47 -34.41 9.23
C ALA A 57 5.74 -34.96 7.81
N GLU A 58 5.46 -36.25 7.57
CA GLU A 58 5.53 -36.85 6.24
C GLU A 58 4.59 -36.17 5.24
N ARG A 59 3.34 -35.91 5.67
CA ARG A 59 2.35 -35.21 4.86
C ARG A 59 2.79 -33.77 4.56
N LEU A 60 3.37 -33.08 5.53
CA LEU A 60 3.88 -31.72 5.37
C LEU A 60 4.99 -31.68 4.31
N ARG A 61 5.97 -32.58 4.39
CA ARG A 61 7.04 -32.69 3.39
C ARG A 61 6.48 -32.89 1.98
N SER A 62 5.58 -33.85 1.81
CA SER A 62 4.93 -34.12 0.51
C SER A 62 4.14 -32.92 -0.01
N MET A 63 3.47 -32.18 0.87
CA MET A 63 2.75 -30.95 0.50
C MET A 63 3.71 -29.84 0.08
N MET A 64 4.83 -29.67 0.78
CA MET A 64 5.86 -28.67 0.45
C MET A 64 6.50 -28.95 -0.91
N ASP A 65 6.84 -30.22 -1.21
CA ASP A 65 7.35 -30.63 -2.52
C ASP A 65 6.34 -30.34 -3.64
N GLY A 66 5.07 -30.71 -3.44
CA GLY A 66 4.01 -30.48 -4.41
C GLY A 66 3.74 -28.99 -4.66
N LEU A 67 3.77 -28.17 -3.60
CA LEU A 67 3.61 -26.72 -3.70
C LEU A 67 4.82 -26.06 -4.37
N ALA A 68 6.03 -26.51 -4.08
CA ALA A 68 7.24 -25.99 -4.73
C ALA A 68 7.19 -26.21 -6.24
N ALA A 69 6.88 -27.44 -6.69
CA ALA A 69 6.73 -27.76 -8.11
C ALA A 69 5.58 -27.01 -8.80
N ARG A 70 4.54 -26.65 -8.05
CA ARG A 70 3.43 -25.82 -8.56
C ARG A 70 3.85 -24.36 -8.69
N TYR A 71 4.44 -23.77 -7.65
CA TYR A 71 4.88 -22.37 -7.67
C TYR A 71 6.02 -22.12 -8.65
N GLU A 72 6.85 -23.12 -8.94
CA GLU A 72 7.88 -23.06 -9.98
C GLU A 72 7.25 -22.93 -11.38
N ARG A 73 6.13 -23.62 -11.64
CA ARG A 73 5.35 -23.46 -12.87
C ARG A 73 4.62 -22.12 -12.96
N GLU A 74 4.24 -21.55 -11.81
CA GLU A 74 3.57 -20.24 -11.72
C GLU A 74 4.55 -19.06 -11.73
N GLY A 75 5.86 -19.31 -11.70
CA GLY A 75 6.90 -18.27 -11.70
C GLY A 75 7.06 -17.53 -10.36
N ALA A 76 6.54 -18.06 -9.25
CA ALA A 76 6.62 -17.44 -7.93
C ALA A 76 7.94 -17.79 -7.22
N ALA A 77 9.05 -17.18 -7.67
CA ALA A 77 10.41 -17.50 -7.24
C ALA A 77 10.63 -17.42 -5.71
N ASP A 78 10.07 -16.41 -5.04
CA ASP A 78 10.23 -16.22 -3.60
C ASP A 78 9.61 -17.37 -2.79
N LYS A 79 8.39 -17.78 -3.16
CA LYS A 79 7.69 -18.90 -2.52
C LYS A 79 8.42 -20.23 -2.74
N VAL A 80 8.97 -20.42 -3.94
CA VAL A 80 9.78 -21.61 -4.27
C VAL A 80 11.05 -21.63 -3.43
N ARG A 81 11.72 -20.47 -3.25
CA ARG A 81 12.91 -20.35 -2.42
C ARG A 81 12.63 -20.77 -0.98
N LEU A 82 11.59 -20.22 -0.35
CA LEU A 82 11.22 -20.55 1.04
C LEU A 82 10.87 -22.03 1.22
N LEU A 83 10.12 -22.61 0.28
CA LEU A 83 9.78 -24.04 0.32
C LEU A 83 11.01 -24.92 0.16
N LYS A 84 11.93 -24.58 -0.75
CA LYS A 84 13.20 -25.31 -0.93
C LYS A 84 14.10 -25.16 0.31
N GLU A 85 14.15 -23.99 0.93
CA GLU A 85 14.87 -23.76 2.20
C GLU A 85 14.27 -24.59 3.34
N GLY A 86 12.93 -24.63 3.46
CA GLY A 86 12.24 -25.44 4.46
C GLY A 86 12.43 -26.95 4.24
N LEU A 87 12.38 -27.43 3.00
CA LEU A 87 12.67 -28.84 2.66
C LEU A 87 14.12 -29.20 3.00
N LYS A 88 15.07 -28.32 2.68
CA LYS A 88 16.47 -28.49 3.04
C LYS A 88 16.66 -28.57 4.55
N HIS A 89 15.96 -27.74 5.32
CA HIS A 89 16.01 -27.77 6.79
C HIS A 89 15.45 -29.09 7.34
N LEU A 90 14.34 -29.59 6.80
CA LEU A 90 13.78 -30.91 7.16
C LEU A 90 14.77 -32.05 6.92
N ASP A 91 15.46 -32.04 5.78
CA ASP A 91 16.46 -33.06 5.43
C ASP A 91 17.71 -32.95 6.31
N GLN A 92 18.19 -31.73 6.61
CA GLN A 92 19.37 -31.50 7.43
C GLN A 92 19.17 -31.87 8.90
N THR A 93 18.01 -31.51 9.47
CA THR A 93 17.66 -31.83 10.85
C THR A 93 17.23 -33.28 11.02
N ARG A 94 17.03 -34.03 9.92
CA ARG A 94 16.54 -35.42 9.94
C ARG A 94 15.30 -35.56 10.83
N LEU A 95 14.41 -34.57 10.78
CA LEU A 95 13.26 -34.46 11.69
C LEU A 95 12.41 -35.73 11.77
N LEU A 96 12.23 -36.40 10.63
CA LEU A 96 11.49 -37.67 10.55
C LEU A 96 12.21 -38.82 11.25
N GLU A 97 13.54 -38.88 11.18
CA GLU A 97 14.36 -39.86 11.89
C GLU A 97 14.32 -39.58 13.41
N GLU A 98 14.40 -38.31 13.82
CA GLU A 98 14.33 -37.90 15.22
C GLU A 98 12.97 -38.21 15.84
N ALA A 99 11.87 -37.94 15.14
CA ALA A 99 10.53 -38.27 15.58
C ALA A 99 10.30 -39.80 15.65
N ALA A 100 10.89 -40.57 14.72
CA ALA A 100 10.84 -42.03 14.75
C ALA A 100 11.65 -42.60 15.93
N ALA A 101 12.82 -42.03 16.21
CA ALA A 101 13.66 -42.39 17.35
C ALA A 101 12.99 -42.04 18.70
N ALA A 102 12.27 -40.90 18.77
CA ALA A 102 11.49 -40.53 19.94
C ALA A 102 10.40 -41.57 20.24
N ARG A 103 9.67 -42.02 19.21
CA ARG A 103 8.69 -43.10 19.33
C ARG A 103 9.34 -44.41 19.79
N GLN A 104 10.45 -44.80 19.18
CA GLN A 104 11.17 -46.02 19.58
C GLN A 104 11.64 -45.97 21.05
N SER A 105 12.02 -44.79 21.53
CA SER A 105 12.41 -44.56 22.93
C SER A 105 11.22 -44.70 23.89
N LEU A 106 10.00 -44.33 23.45
CA LEU A 106 8.78 -44.58 24.22
C LEU A 106 8.43 -46.07 24.25
N ASP A 107 8.53 -46.75 23.10
CA ASP A 107 8.25 -48.17 22.99
C ASP A 107 9.22 -49.03 23.84
N SER A 108 10.46 -48.53 24.06
CA SER A 108 11.46 -49.17 24.92
C SER A 108 11.39 -48.75 26.40
N GLY A 109 10.48 -47.83 26.77
CA GLY A 109 10.33 -47.32 28.14
C GLY A 109 11.36 -46.26 28.56
N ALA A 110 12.19 -45.76 27.64
CA ALA A 110 13.18 -44.70 27.87
C ALA A 110 12.53 -43.29 27.83
N LEU A 111 11.64 -43.00 28.79
CA LEU A 111 10.84 -41.77 28.80
C LEU A 111 11.66 -40.48 28.77
N GLY A 112 12.78 -40.41 29.51
CA GLY A 112 13.62 -39.21 29.57
C GLY A 112 14.26 -38.87 28.22
N GLU A 113 14.72 -39.89 27.48
CA GLU A 113 15.30 -39.72 26.15
C GLU A 113 14.22 -39.35 25.13
N ALA A 114 13.04 -39.97 25.22
CA ALA A 114 11.90 -39.63 24.38
C ALA A 114 11.46 -38.17 24.54
N LEU A 115 11.40 -37.65 25.77
CA LEU A 115 11.05 -36.27 26.05
C LEU A 115 12.09 -35.28 25.52
N GLN A 116 13.38 -35.60 25.66
CA GLN A 116 14.44 -34.76 25.11
C GLN A 116 14.36 -34.70 23.58
N ARG A 117 14.23 -35.86 22.92
CA ARG A 117 14.07 -35.93 21.45
C ARG A 117 12.80 -35.21 20.98
N GLN A 118 11.71 -35.29 21.74
CA GLN A 118 10.48 -34.56 21.44
C GLN A 118 10.69 -33.05 21.50
N LYS A 119 11.44 -32.54 22.49
CA LYS A 119 11.80 -31.12 22.57
C LYS A 119 12.60 -30.68 21.34
N ASP A 120 13.55 -31.49 20.90
CA ASP A 120 14.37 -31.21 19.73
C ASP A 120 13.52 -31.17 18.44
N VAL A 121 12.59 -32.13 18.29
CA VAL A 121 11.61 -32.15 17.19
C VAL A 121 10.73 -30.89 17.18
N ILE A 122 10.26 -30.43 18.34
CA ILE A 122 9.45 -29.21 18.47
C ILE A 122 10.27 -27.98 18.04
N GLN A 123 11.50 -27.84 18.54
CA GLN A 123 12.37 -26.71 18.17
C GLN A 123 12.69 -26.69 16.68
N ASN A 124 12.90 -27.87 16.07
CA ASN A 124 13.15 -27.99 14.64
C ASN A 124 11.91 -27.63 13.80
N LEU A 125 10.70 -27.97 14.28
CA LEU A 125 9.43 -27.54 13.68
C LEU A 125 9.17 -26.03 13.81
N GLU A 126 9.54 -25.42 14.93
CA GLU A 126 9.44 -23.96 15.12
C GLU A 126 10.36 -23.22 14.16
N LYS A 127 11.59 -23.70 13.98
CA LYS A 127 12.53 -23.16 12.98
C LYS A 127 12.00 -23.32 11.55
N LEU A 128 11.42 -24.48 11.24
CA LEU A 128 10.77 -24.70 9.93
C LEU A 128 9.63 -23.71 9.70
N LEU A 129 8.80 -23.49 10.71
CA LEU A 129 7.70 -22.53 10.63
C LEU A 129 8.21 -21.09 10.44
N ALA A 130 9.32 -20.73 11.09
CA ALA A 130 9.95 -19.43 10.90
C ALA A 130 10.45 -19.23 9.47
N ILE A 131 11.11 -20.24 8.88
CA ILE A 131 11.53 -20.22 7.47
C ILE A 131 10.31 -20.05 6.55
N LEU A 132 9.24 -20.82 6.77
CA LEU A 132 8.07 -20.81 5.89
C LEU A 132 7.20 -19.56 6.01
N LEU A 133 7.19 -18.92 7.18
CA LEU A 133 6.42 -17.69 7.42
C LEU A 133 7.23 -16.42 7.21
N GLU A 134 8.52 -16.53 6.83
CA GLU A 134 9.48 -15.42 6.87
C GLU A 134 9.42 -14.66 8.20
N ARG A 135 9.04 -15.36 9.28
CA ARG A 135 8.79 -14.72 10.56
C ARG A 135 10.16 -14.58 11.23
N PRO A 136 10.62 -13.36 11.49
CA PRO A 136 11.92 -13.17 12.09
C PRO A 136 11.87 -13.75 13.52
N THR A 137 12.69 -14.76 13.76
CA THR A 137 12.97 -15.28 15.10
C THR A 137 13.74 -14.24 15.90
N VAL A 138 13.70 -14.32 17.23
CA VAL A 138 14.46 -13.40 18.10
C VAL A 138 15.95 -13.43 17.76
N GLU A 139 16.50 -14.60 17.47
CA GLU A 139 17.90 -14.80 17.06
C GLU A 139 18.23 -14.08 15.75
N THR A 140 17.34 -14.13 14.75
CA THR A 140 17.51 -13.39 13.50
C THR A 140 17.37 -11.88 13.68
N LEU A 141 16.49 -11.43 14.57
CA LEU A 141 16.34 -10.00 14.89
C LEU A 141 17.57 -9.45 15.60
N GLU A 142 18.16 -10.23 16.51
CA GLU A 142 19.41 -9.87 17.19
C GLU A 142 20.58 -9.78 16.20
N ALA A 143 20.69 -10.73 15.26
CA ALA A 143 21.71 -10.69 14.21
C ALA A 143 21.53 -9.49 13.26
N GLU A 144 20.29 -9.18 12.88
CA GLU A 144 19.97 -8.00 12.05
C GLU A 144 20.25 -6.69 12.78
N ALA A 145 19.94 -6.61 14.08
CA ALA A 145 20.24 -5.45 14.91
C ALA A 145 21.75 -5.21 15.03
N ALA A 146 22.54 -6.27 15.23
CA ALA A 146 24.00 -6.18 15.27
C ALA A 146 24.56 -5.66 13.92
N LYS A 147 24.06 -6.18 12.80
CA LYS A 147 24.47 -5.74 11.46
C LYS A 147 24.06 -4.29 11.17
N ALA A 148 22.88 -3.87 11.64
CA ALA A 148 22.44 -2.49 11.50
C ALA A 148 23.34 -1.52 12.29
N GLU A 149 23.80 -1.94 13.47
CA GLU A 149 24.72 -1.16 14.29
C GLU A 149 26.12 -1.06 13.64
N GLU A 150 26.64 -2.14 13.05
CA GLU A 150 27.88 -2.09 12.26
C GLU A 150 27.77 -1.13 11.07
N LEU A 151 26.65 -1.17 10.34
CA LEU A 151 26.42 -0.26 9.21
C LEU A 151 26.30 1.20 9.66
N ARG A 152 25.67 1.46 10.82
CA ARG A 152 25.60 2.79 11.42
C ARG A 152 26.99 3.33 11.73
N GLN A 153 27.84 2.53 12.36
CA GLN A 153 29.21 2.92 12.68
C GLN A 153 30.05 3.20 11.42
N ALA A 154 29.93 2.34 10.40
CA ALA A 154 30.60 2.55 9.11
C ALA A 154 30.12 3.84 8.41
N ALA A 155 28.83 4.14 8.48
CA ALA A 155 28.27 5.37 7.92
C ALA A 155 28.78 6.63 8.65
N GLU A 156 28.90 6.57 9.98
CA GLU A 156 29.47 7.66 10.78
C GLU A 156 30.95 7.90 10.46
N GLU A 157 31.74 6.84 10.29
CA GLU A 157 33.13 6.95 9.89
C GLU A 157 33.27 7.56 8.50
N LEU A 158 32.46 7.11 7.54
CA LEU A 158 32.46 7.66 6.19
C LEU A 158 32.06 9.15 6.18
N ALA A 159 31.07 9.52 6.98
CA ALA A 159 30.65 10.92 7.14
C ALA A 159 31.77 11.79 7.72
N ARG A 160 32.51 11.29 8.71
CA ARG A 160 33.69 11.98 9.27
C ARG A 160 34.78 12.18 8.22
N ARG A 161 35.14 11.11 7.48
CA ARG A 161 36.13 11.21 6.40
C ARG A 161 35.71 12.20 5.32
N GLN A 162 34.42 12.23 4.96
CA GLN A 162 33.91 13.19 4.00
C GLN A 162 34.01 14.64 4.50
N ALA A 163 33.73 14.87 5.78
CA ALA A 163 33.87 16.19 6.40
C ALA A 163 35.34 16.63 6.43
N GLU A 164 36.26 15.74 6.77
CA GLU A 164 37.71 15.99 6.75
C GLU A 164 38.21 16.34 5.35
N LEU A 165 37.86 15.54 4.34
CA LEU A 165 38.23 15.79 2.95
C LEU A 165 37.67 17.13 2.43
N ARG A 166 36.45 17.49 2.81
CA ARG A 166 35.87 18.80 2.47
C ARG A 166 36.66 19.93 3.11
N ALA A 167 37.02 19.80 4.39
CA ALA A 167 37.81 20.81 5.09
C ALA A 167 39.22 20.95 4.49
N GLU A 168 39.84 19.85 4.11
CA GLU A 168 41.15 19.84 3.45
C GLU A 168 41.09 20.48 2.06
N LEU A 169 40.04 20.18 1.28
CA LEU A 169 39.81 20.78 -0.03
C LEU A 169 39.52 22.28 0.08
N GLN A 170 38.75 22.70 1.09
CA GLN A 170 38.51 24.10 1.42
C GLN A 170 39.83 24.83 1.73
N ARG A 171 40.67 24.28 2.63
CA ARG A 171 41.98 24.86 2.97
C ARG A 171 42.93 24.90 1.78
N THR A 172 42.89 23.89 0.91
CA THR A 172 43.70 23.85 -0.32
C THR A 172 43.25 24.93 -1.29
N ARG A 173 41.94 25.13 -1.45
CA ARG A 173 41.39 26.23 -2.26
C ARG A 173 41.78 27.59 -1.69
N GLU A 174 41.62 27.81 -0.39
CA GLU A 174 41.95 29.08 0.26
C GLU A 174 43.44 29.42 0.17
N SER A 175 44.31 28.41 0.29
CA SER A 175 45.76 28.58 0.19
C SER A 175 46.28 28.71 -1.24
N ALA A 176 45.61 28.11 -2.23
CA ALA A 176 45.96 28.21 -3.64
C ALA A 176 45.29 29.40 -4.37
N ALA A 177 44.19 29.95 -3.85
CA ALA A 177 43.46 31.02 -4.51
C ALA A 177 44.22 32.35 -4.49
N SER A 178 44.59 32.81 -5.68
CA SER A 178 45.12 34.15 -5.92
C SER A 178 44.07 35.23 -5.58
N PRO A 179 44.46 36.48 -5.27
CA PRO A 179 43.51 37.55 -4.97
C PRO A 179 42.46 37.78 -6.05
N ALA A 180 42.81 37.55 -7.32
CA ALA A 180 41.91 37.65 -8.47
C ALA A 180 40.88 36.50 -8.50
N GLU A 181 41.27 35.28 -8.15
CA GLU A 181 40.34 34.14 -8.08
C GLU A 181 39.34 34.30 -6.92
N ARG A 182 39.77 34.85 -5.78
CA ARG A 182 38.86 35.15 -4.66
C ARG A 182 37.84 36.23 -5.01
N ALA A 183 38.24 37.25 -5.78
CA ALA A 183 37.33 38.28 -6.27
C ALA A 183 36.30 37.68 -7.26
N LEU A 184 36.75 36.80 -8.16
CA LEU A 184 35.87 36.11 -9.11
C LEU A 184 34.89 35.17 -8.40
N GLU A 185 35.33 34.43 -7.37
CA GLU A 185 34.45 33.56 -6.59
C GLU A 185 33.36 34.36 -5.84
N GLN A 186 33.70 35.54 -5.31
CA GLN A 186 32.73 36.45 -4.70
C GLN A 186 31.72 37.02 -5.71
N GLU A 187 32.18 37.34 -6.92
CA GLU A 187 31.29 37.77 -8.02
C GLU A 187 30.35 36.64 -8.45
N LEU A 188 30.86 35.41 -8.61
CA LEU A 188 30.05 34.24 -8.94
C LEU A 188 29.01 33.91 -7.86
N ASP A 189 29.39 33.97 -6.58
CA ASP A 189 28.45 33.77 -5.47
C ASP A 189 27.36 34.85 -5.41
N THR A 190 27.68 36.08 -5.82
CA THR A 190 26.71 37.16 -5.95
C THR A 190 25.76 36.88 -7.10
N LEU A 191 26.29 36.50 -8.27
CA LEU A 191 25.50 36.15 -9.46
C LEU A 191 24.56 34.95 -9.22
N VAL A 192 25.03 33.91 -8.52
CA VAL A 192 24.21 32.74 -8.17
C VAL A 192 23.07 33.11 -7.21
N ARG A 193 23.32 34.02 -6.26
CA ARG A 193 22.27 34.52 -5.36
C ARG A 193 21.23 35.34 -6.10
N GLU A 194 21.64 36.16 -7.05
CA GLU A 194 20.73 36.94 -7.92
C GLU A 194 19.90 36.01 -8.80
N LEU A 195 20.51 35.02 -9.45
CA LEU A 195 19.82 34.05 -10.29
C LEU A 195 18.76 33.25 -9.50
N ARG A 196 19.06 32.87 -8.25
CA ARG A 196 18.10 32.19 -7.37
C ARG A 196 16.93 33.10 -7.00
N ARG A 197 17.18 34.38 -6.69
CA ARG A 197 16.10 35.34 -6.42
C ARG A 197 15.21 35.54 -7.62
N GLU A 198 15.80 35.68 -8.81
CA GLU A 198 15.05 35.85 -10.05
C GLU A 198 14.25 34.57 -10.39
N ALA A 199 14.82 33.39 -10.17
CA ALA A 199 14.10 32.12 -10.32
C ALA A 199 12.91 32.01 -9.34
N ASP A 200 13.09 32.40 -8.08
CA ASP A 200 12.01 32.41 -7.08
C ASP A 200 10.92 33.43 -7.43
N GLU A 201 11.29 34.62 -7.93
CA GLU A 201 10.35 35.62 -8.42
C GLU A 201 9.58 35.12 -9.65
N ASN A 202 10.27 34.47 -10.59
CA ASN A 202 9.65 33.85 -11.76
C ASN A 202 8.71 32.70 -11.36
N LEU A 203 9.05 31.88 -10.37
CA LEU A 203 8.17 30.83 -9.86
C LEU A 203 6.93 31.43 -9.18
N ARG A 204 7.08 32.51 -8.41
CA ARG A 204 5.96 33.23 -7.80
C ARG A 204 5.05 33.85 -8.86
N GLN A 205 5.60 34.48 -9.89
CA GLN A 205 4.85 35.06 -11.01
C GLN A 205 4.20 33.97 -11.89
N ALA A 206 4.87 32.84 -12.12
CA ALA A 206 4.28 31.71 -12.83
C ALA A 206 3.12 31.11 -12.03
N GLY A 207 3.23 31.04 -10.70
CA GLY A 207 2.16 30.60 -9.81
C GLY A 207 0.92 31.50 -9.84
N THR A 208 1.07 32.81 -10.07
CA THR A 208 -0.06 33.75 -10.20
C THR A 208 -0.63 33.80 -11.62
N THR A 209 0.18 33.60 -12.65
CA THR A 209 -0.24 33.74 -14.05
C THR A 209 -0.89 32.46 -14.61
N ARG A 210 -0.45 31.28 -14.16
CA ARG A 210 -0.94 29.97 -14.64
C ARG A 210 -2.43 29.72 -14.37
N PRO A 211 -3.00 30.03 -13.18
CA PRO A 211 -4.44 29.93 -12.95
C PRO A 211 -5.25 30.90 -13.83
N SER A 212 -4.68 32.06 -14.17
CA SER A 212 -5.35 33.05 -15.01
C SER A 212 -5.40 32.63 -16.49
N LEU A 213 -4.33 31.99 -16.99
CA LEU A 213 -4.27 31.47 -18.36
C LEU A 213 -5.10 30.20 -18.52
N GLU A 214 -5.10 29.31 -17.52
CA GLU A 214 -5.98 28.13 -17.50
C GLU A 214 -7.46 28.55 -17.44
N GLY A 215 -7.80 29.57 -16.64
CA GLY A 215 -9.14 30.16 -16.60
C GLY A 215 -9.54 30.87 -17.90
N ALA A 216 -8.60 31.56 -18.56
CA ALA A 216 -8.84 32.18 -19.87
C ALA A 216 -9.04 31.11 -20.96
N LEU A 217 -8.25 30.04 -20.95
CA LEU A 217 -8.42 28.91 -21.87
C LEU A 217 -9.77 28.23 -21.67
N ALA A 218 -10.18 28.00 -20.42
CA ALA A 218 -11.49 27.41 -20.10
C ALA A 218 -12.64 28.28 -20.62
N ARG A 219 -12.58 29.61 -20.42
CA ARG A 219 -13.59 30.53 -20.95
C ARG A 219 -13.64 30.55 -22.48
N VAL A 220 -12.49 30.49 -23.14
CA VAL A 220 -12.45 30.42 -24.61
C VAL A 220 -13.06 29.11 -25.10
N GLN A 221 -12.80 27.98 -24.43
CA GLN A 221 -13.41 26.70 -24.77
C GLN A 221 -14.92 26.69 -24.54
N GLU A 222 -15.40 27.32 -23.48
CA GLU A 222 -16.83 27.49 -23.17
C GLU A 222 -17.52 28.33 -24.26
N LEU A 223 -16.97 29.50 -24.59
CA LEU A 223 -17.50 30.35 -25.66
C LEU A 223 -17.56 29.65 -27.02
N LEU A 224 -16.58 28.79 -27.33
CA LEU A 224 -16.60 28.00 -28.57
C LEU A 224 -17.70 26.92 -28.56
N ARG A 225 -18.00 26.31 -27.41
CA ARG A 225 -19.12 25.36 -27.27
C ARG A 225 -20.46 26.07 -27.41
N ASP A 226 -20.61 27.24 -26.78
CA ASP A 226 -21.80 28.06 -26.88
C ASP A 226 -22.03 28.52 -28.33
N GLN A 227 -20.96 28.93 -29.02
CA GLN A 227 -21.05 29.28 -30.43
C GLN A 227 -21.50 28.10 -31.29
N ALA A 228 -20.94 26.91 -31.09
CA ALA A 228 -21.34 25.72 -31.84
C ALA A 228 -22.81 25.34 -31.58
N ALA A 229 -23.28 25.47 -30.32
CA ALA A 229 -24.68 25.25 -29.98
C ALA A 229 -25.60 26.29 -30.64
N LEU A 230 -25.20 27.57 -30.63
CA LEU A 230 -25.93 28.67 -31.27
C LEU A 230 -26.01 28.48 -32.79
N GLU A 231 -24.92 28.06 -33.42
CA GLU A 231 -24.88 27.77 -34.86
C GLU A 231 -25.80 26.60 -35.23
N GLN A 232 -25.83 25.55 -34.41
CA GLN A 232 -26.78 24.43 -34.59
C GLN A 232 -28.23 24.87 -34.42
N THR A 233 -28.54 25.71 -33.43
CA THR A 233 -29.89 26.26 -33.26
C THR A 233 -30.29 27.17 -34.41
N ALA A 234 -29.39 28.04 -34.87
CA ALA A 234 -29.65 28.92 -36.01
C ALA A 234 -29.84 28.13 -37.32
N ALA A 235 -29.10 27.03 -37.51
CA ALA A 235 -29.30 26.12 -38.63
C ALA A 235 -30.66 25.40 -38.54
N ALA A 236 -31.05 24.94 -37.34
CA ALA A 236 -32.34 24.29 -37.10
C ALA A 236 -33.52 25.26 -37.31
N GLU A 237 -33.41 26.52 -36.86
CA GLU A 237 -34.38 27.58 -37.11
C GLU A 237 -34.53 27.90 -38.59
N ARG A 238 -33.41 28.04 -39.32
CA ARG A 238 -33.42 28.27 -40.78
C ARG A 238 -34.05 27.11 -41.55
N SER A 239 -33.94 25.89 -41.03
CA SER A 239 -34.59 24.70 -41.62
C SER A 239 -36.07 24.56 -41.26
N GLY A 240 -36.62 25.47 -40.43
CA GLY A 240 -38.03 25.47 -40.03
C GLY A 240 -38.43 24.34 -39.08
N GLN A 241 -37.47 23.65 -38.47
CA GLN A 241 -37.71 22.40 -37.74
C GLN A 241 -38.08 22.57 -36.25
N ARG A 242 -38.01 23.78 -35.67
CA ARG A 242 -38.40 24.02 -34.27
C ARG A 242 -39.28 25.26 -34.14
N SER A 243 -40.41 25.11 -33.46
CA SER A 243 -41.22 26.26 -33.05
C SER A 243 -40.56 26.96 -31.87
N ALA A 244 -40.65 28.29 -31.81
CA ALA A 244 -40.10 29.10 -30.71
C ALA A 244 -40.54 28.60 -29.31
N ALA A 245 -41.69 27.94 -29.20
CA ALA A 245 -42.18 27.32 -27.96
C ALA A 245 -41.36 26.10 -27.51
N GLN A 246 -40.85 25.29 -28.44
CA GLN A 246 -39.99 24.13 -28.13
C GLN A 246 -38.59 24.58 -27.71
N GLU A 247 -38.09 25.65 -28.30
CA GLU A 247 -36.80 26.25 -27.94
C GLU A 247 -36.84 26.88 -26.53
N LEU A 248 -37.94 27.56 -26.21
CA LEU A 248 -38.17 28.14 -24.88
C LEU A 248 -38.35 27.03 -23.82
N ALA A 249 -39.04 25.94 -24.15
CA ALA A 249 -39.16 24.77 -23.27
C ALA A 249 -37.80 24.07 -23.03
N PHE A 250 -36.96 23.95 -24.06
CA PHE A 250 -35.62 23.38 -23.94
C PHE A 250 -34.70 24.26 -23.08
N ARG A 251 -34.69 25.59 -23.32
CA ARG A 251 -33.90 26.54 -22.52
C ARG A 251 -34.34 26.58 -21.06
N LEU A 252 -35.64 26.53 -20.79
CA LEU A 252 -36.16 26.46 -19.43
C LEU A 252 -35.81 25.12 -18.75
N GLY A 253 -35.80 24.02 -19.50
CA GLY A 253 -35.33 22.72 -19.02
C GLY A 253 -33.85 22.74 -18.64
N ALA A 254 -33.00 23.32 -19.50
CA ALA A 254 -31.56 23.47 -19.25
C ALA A 254 -31.28 24.38 -18.05
N LEU A 255 -32.01 25.50 -17.92
CA LEU A 255 -31.90 26.39 -16.76
C LEU A 255 -32.34 25.72 -15.46
N ARG A 256 -33.40 24.90 -15.50
CA ARG A 256 -33.83 24.13 -14.33
C ARG A 256 -32.80 23.08 -13.94
N ALA A 257 -32.22 22.36 -14.90
CA ALA A 257 -31.16 21.39 -14.65
C ALA A 257 -29.92 22.06 -14.03
N MET A 258 -29.49 23.21 -14.57
CA MET A 258 -28.40 24.00 -13.98
C MET A 258 -28.71 24.48 -12.56
N LEU A 259 -29.97 24.85 -12.28
CA LEU A 259 -30.37 25.30 -10.96
C LEU A 259 -30.41 24.15 -9.94
N ASP A 260 -30.89 22.98 -10.35
CA ASP A 260 -30.88 21.75 -9.55
C ASP A 260 -29.43 21.30 -9.26
N GLU A 261 -28.52 21.41 -10.24
CA GLU A 261 -27.10 21.11 -10.08
C GLU A 261 -26.40 22.09 -9.14
N LEU A 262 -26.61 23.41 -9.33
CA LEU A 262 -26.06 24.44 -8.44
C LEU A 262 -26.57 24.27 -7.00
N GLN A 263 -27.84 23.90 -6.82
CA GLN A 263 -28.42 23.64 -5.50
C GLN A 263 -27.80 22.40 -4.85
N ALA A 264 -27.51 21.35 -5.63
CA ALA A 264 -26.80 20.16 -5.16
C ALA A 264 -25.32 20.45 -4.82
N GLU A 265 -24.64 21.29 -5.58
CA GLU A 265 -23.29 21.75 -5.26
C GLU A 265 -23.27 22.56 -3.97
N GLN A 266 -24.24 23.46 -3.80
CA GLN A 266 -24.37 24.27 -2.58
C GLN A 266 -24.66 23.40 -1.35
N SER A 267 -25.51 22.37 -1.46
CA SER A 267 -25.76 21.45 -0.34
C SER A 267 -24.50 20.67 0.02
N ARG A 268 -23.75 20.16 -0.97
CA ARG A 268 -22.46 19.49 -0.74
C ARG A 268 -21.44 20.41 -0.08
N ALA A 269 -21.35 21.67 -0.51
CA ALA A 269 -20.46 22.65 0.09
C ALA A 269 -20.82 22.90 1.57
N ASN A 270 -22.11 22.99 1.88
CA ASN A 270 -22.59 23.14 3.26
C ASN A 270 -22.25 21.90 4.11
N ASP A 271 -22.43 20.70 3.57
CA ASP A 271 -22.12 19.44 4.27
C ASP A 271 -20.62 19.31 4.56
N LEU A 272 -19.76 19.68 3.60
CA LEU A 272 -18.30 19.70 3.79
C LEU A 272 -17.87 20.75 4.83
N GLN A 273 -18.48 21.94 4.82
CA GLN A 273 -18.22 22.95 5.85
C GLN A 273 -18.63 22.46 7.24
N GLN A 274 -19.77 21.77 7.34
CA GLN A 274 -20.24 21.23 8.61
C GLN A 274 -19.36 20.07 9.09
N LEU A 275 -18.89 19.20 8.19
CA LEU A 275 -17.91 18.15 8.50
C LEU A 275 -16.60 18.76 9.02
N GLY A 276 -16.12 19.85 8.41
CA GLY A 276 -14.95 20.58 8.90
C GLY A 276 -15.13 21.08 10.34
N ARG A 277 -16.30 21.66 10.66
CA ARG A 277 -16.61 22.09 12.04
C ARG A 277 -16.64 20.92 13.03
N ASP A 278 -17.23 19.80 12.66
CA ASP A 278 -17.28 18.61 13.52
C ASP A 278 -15.88 18.03 13.78
N LEU A 279 -14.99 18.07 12.79
CA LEU A 279 -13.58 17.67 12.94
C LEU A 279 -12.81 18.63 13.86
N ASP A 280 -13.01 19.95 13.73
CA ASP A 280 -12.42 20.93 14.63
C ASP A 280 -12.92 20.74 16.09
N GLU A 281 -14.20 20.44 16.27
CA GLU A 281 -14.78 20.15 17.58
C GLU A 281 -14.26 18.85 18.18
N LEU A 282 -14.05 17.82 17.34
CA LEU A 282 -13.41 16.57 17.73
C LEU A 282 -11.96 16.83 18.20
N GLU A 283 -11.18 17.60 17.44
CA GLU A 283 -9.80 17.93 17.79
C GLU A 283 -9.73 18.66 19.13
N ARG A 284 -10.62 19.64 19.37
CA ARG A 284 -10.73 20.34 20.65
C ARG A 284 -11.13 19.41 21.81
N ALA A 285 -12.05 18.46 21.58
CA ALA A 285 -12.47 17.51 22.60
C ALA A 285 -11.34 16.52 22.96
N VAL A 286 -10.55 16.08 21.97
CA VAL A 286 -9.36 15.25 22.16
C VAL A 286 -8.30 16.01 22.94
N ALA A 287 -8.02 17.27 22.57
CA ALA A 287 -7.07 18.13 23.26
C ALA A 287 -7.47 18.41 24.72
N ALA A 288 -8.78 18.51 25.01
CA ALA A 288 -9.31 18.68 26.35
C ALA A 288 -9.32 17.38 27.20
N GLY A 289 -8.97 16.23 26.61
CA GLY A 289 -8.98 14.93 27.29
C GLY A 289 -10.39 14.38 27.58
N ASP A 290 -11.44 14.98 27.03
CA ASP A 290 -12.83 14.55 27.22
C ASP A 290 -13.17 13.42 26.25
N ARG A 291 -12.94 12.19 26.71
CA ARG A 291 -13.10 10.97 25.90
C ARG A 291 -14.54 10.75 25.44
N GLU A 292 -15.54 11.06 26.26
CA GLU A 292 -16.95 10.86 25.89
C GLU A 292 -17.42 11.86 24.84
N ARG A 293 -16.97 13.12 24.95
CA ARG A 293 -17.27 14.15 23.96
C ARG A 293 -16.55 13.89 22.64
N ALA A 294 -15.27 13.50 22.70
CA ALA A 294 -14.50 13.12 21.51
C ALA A 294 -15.14 11.93 20.78
N GLN A 295 -15.59 10.91 21.51
CA GLN A 295 -16.24 9.76 20.88
C GLN A 295 -17.56 10.15 20.19
N ARG A 296 -18.41 10.96 20.84
CA ARG A 296 -19.65 11.47 20.23
C ARG A 296 -19.38 12.29 18.97
N GLN A 297 -18.38 13.17 18.99
CA GLN A 297 -18.03 14.01 17.84
C GLN A 297 -17.43 13.19 16.69
N ARG A 298 -16.62 12.18 17.00
CA ARG A 298 -16.10 11.26 16.00
C ARG A 298 -17.21 10.49 15.31
N ASP A 299 -18.17 9.97 16.07
CA ASP A 299 -19.27 9.19 15.52
C ASP A 299 -20.20 10.07 14.66
N ALA A 300 -20.41 11.34 15.04
CA ALA A 300 -21.14 12.33 14.23
C ALA A 300 -20.40 12.69 12.93
N ALA A 301 -19.09 12.96 12.99
CA ALA A 301 -18.27 13.25 11.81
C ALA A 301 -18.22 12.05 10.85
N LEU A 302 -18.13 10.82 11.37
CA LEU A 302 -18.16 9.60 10.56
C LEU A 302 -19.52 9.38 9.88
N ALA A 303 -20.63 9.66 10.56
CA ALA A 303 -21.96 9.59 9.96
C ALA A 303 -22.08 10.57 8.79
N ARG A 304 -21.68 11.84 8.98
CA ARG A 304 -21.72 12.85 7.91
C ARG A 304 -20.77 12.55 6.76
N ALA A 305 -19.56 12.06 7.05
CA ALA A 305 -18.62 11.65 6.01
C ALA A 305 -19.19 10.54 5.12
N ARG A 306 -19.99 9.62 5.68
CA ARG A 306 -20.69 8.59 4.91
C ARG A 306 -21.81 9.17 4.05
N ASP A 307 -22.58 10.12 4.57
CA ASP A 307 -23.65 10.79 3.82
C ASP A 307 -23.07 11.61 2.64
N VAL A 308 -21.97 12.32 2.87
CA VAL A 308 -21.24 13.04 1.81
C VAL A 308 -20.67 12.06 0.78
N ALA A 309 -20.05 10.96 1.21
CA ALA A 309 -19.53 9.96 0.29
C ALA A 309 -20.64 9.34 -0.58
N LYS A 310 -21.81 9.05 0.02
CA LYS A 310 -22.97 8.49 -0.68
C LYS A 310 -23.52 9.46 -1.73
N THR A 311 -23.68 10.74 -1.38
CA THR A 311 -24.17 11.76 -2.32
C THR A 311 -23.18 11.99 -3.48
N MET A 312 -21.87 11.87 -3.23
CA MET A 312 -20.85 11.91 -4.29
C MET A 312 -20.89 10.67 -5.19
N GLU A 313 -21.11 9.49 -4.62
CA GLU A 313 -21.23 8.24 -5.38
C GLU A 313 -22.49 8.23 -6.27
N GLU A 314 -23.62 8.71 -5.74
CA GLU A 314 -24.88 8.85 -6.50
C GLU A 314 -24.74 9.86 -7.66
N ALA A 315 -24.01 10.96 -7.46
CA ALA A 315 -23.71 11.92 -8.52
C ALA A 315 -22.83 11.30 -9.62
N GLN A 316 -21.75 10.61 -9.23
CA GLN A 316 -20.85 9.94 -10.19
C GLN A 316 -21.53 8.80 -10.95
N ALA A 317 -22.47 8.09 -10.31
CA ALA A 317 -23.27 7.07 -10.97
C ALA A 317 -24.25 7.69 -11.99
N GLY A 318 -24.81 8.87 -11.68
CA GLY A 318 -25.61 9.67 -12.60
C GLY A 318 -24.81 10.08 -13.85
N ASP A 319 -23.62 10.65 -13.66
CA ASP A 319 -22.75 11.09 -14.76
C ASP A 319 -22.30 9.93 -15.65
N ARG A 320 -21.93 8.80 -15.04
CA ARG A 320 -21.56 7.59 -15.79
C ARG A 320 -22.72 7.06 -16.62
N LYS A 321 -23.94 7.06 -16.08
CA LYS A 321 -25.13 6.63 -16.81
C LYS A 321 -25.46 7.59 -17.96
N ALA A 322 -25.34 8.90 -17.76
CA ALA A 322 -25.54 9.89 -18.81
C ALA A 322 -24.52 9.74 -19.95
N LEU A 323 -23.25 9.45 -19.63
CA LEU A 323 -22.21 9.17 -20.62
C LEU A 323 -22.45 7.85 -21.38
N ASP A 324 -22.90 6.79 -20.69
CA ASP A 324 -23.23 5.51 -21.33
C ASP A 324 -24.46 5.61 -22.24
N ASP A 325 -25.46 6.42 -21.87
CA ASP A 325 -26.64 6.66 -22.69
C ASP A 325 -26.31 7.53 -23.91
N ALA A 326 -25.44 8.54 -23.77
CA ALA A 326 -24.93 9.35 -24.88
C ALA A 326 -24.01 8.56 -25.84
N ALA A 327 -23.32 7.52 -25.37
CA ALA A 327 -22.51 6.65 -26.22
C ALA A 327 -23.33 5.63 -27.03
N LYS A 328 -24.60 5.39 -26.65
CA LYS A 328 -25.52 4.46 -27.33
C LYS A 328 -26.47 5.15 -28.32
N SER A 329 -26.63 6.46 -28.22
CA SER A 329 -27.40 7.31 -29.14
C SER A 329 -26.54 7.83 -30.31
#